data_AF-A0A953CTL1-F1
#
_entry.id   AF-A0A953CTL1-F1
#
_cell.length_a   1.000
_cell.length_b   1.000
_cell.length_c   1.000
_cell.angle_alpha   90.00
_cell.angle_beta   90.00
_cell.angle_gamma   90.00
#
_symmetry.space_group_name_H-M   'P 1'
#
loop_
_entity.id
_entity.type
_entity.pdbx_description
1 polymer ?
#
loop_
_entity_poly.entity_id
_entity_poly.type
_entity_poly.pdbx_seq_one_letter_code
_entity_poly.pdbx_strand_id
1 'polypeptide(L)'
;MNTSARSVLLVASIAATFVVFGPHCAAKADDGMDLAIEAYENGDYPKALRLLREPARQGNARAQEMLGFMHALGTPMFPGVTRDGREAIHWFDLAARQGEPVSLRMYCALRRQFVSNVPPAARCLSRAGANGGRDWLPVAPAPTARSERD
;
A
#
# COMPACT_ATOMS: atom_id res chain seq x y z
N MET A 1 -33.80 -74.68 2.07
CA MET A 1 -34.06 -73.68 3.14
C MET A 1 -33.26 -72.43 2.76
N ASN A 2 -33.89 -71.49 2.05
CA ASN A 2 -34.37 -70.19 2.58
C ASN A 2 -33.18 -69.30 3.05
N THR A 3 -32.89 -68.11 2.54
CA THR A 3 -33.76 -67.06 2.00
C THR A 3 -32.99 -66.02 1.16
N SER A 4 -33.59 -65.63 0.04
CA SER A 4 -33.82 -64.26 -0.45
C SER A 4 -32.65 -63.27 -0.62
N ALA A 5 -32.38 -63.03 -1.90
CA ALA A 5 -32.17 -61.70 -2.47
C ALA A 5 -32.83 -60.55 -1.69
N ARG A 6 -32.06 -59.50 -1.44
CA ARG A 6 -32.53 -58.13 -1.23
C ARG A 6 -31.55 -57.15 -1.86
N SER A 7 -31.78 -56.91 -3.15
CA SER A 7 -31.39 -55.69 -3.84
C SER A 7 -32.00 -54.48 -3.11
N VAL A 8 -31.21 -53.55 -2.59
CA VAL A 8 -31.59 -52.12 -2.49
C VAL A 8 -30.32 -51.28 -2.57
N LEU A 9 -30.35 -50.33 -3.49
CA LEU A 9 -29.34 -49.32 -3.78
C LEU A 9 -29.00 -48.46 -2.56
N LEU A 10 -27.73 -48.07 -2.44
CA LEU A 10 -27.35 -46.83 -1.78
C LEU A 10 -26.40 -46.06 -2.70
N VAL A 11 -27.01 -45.28 -3.58
CA VAL A 11 -26.35 -44.15 -4.23
C VAL A 11 -26.45 -42.97 -3.27
N ALA A 12 -25.30 -42.48 -2.78
CA ALA A 12 -25.14 -41.15 -2.22
C ALA A 12 -23.64 -40.79 -2.35
N SER A 13 -23.23 -40.18 -3.46
CA SER A 13 -23.08 -38.73 -3.54
C SER A 13 -22.06 -38.18 -2.53
N ILE A 14 -20.77 -38.26 -2.83
CA ILE A 14 -19.83 -37.21 -2.38
C ILE A 14 -19.77 -36.17 -3.49
N ALA A 15 -20.89 -35.47 -3.66
CA ALA A 15 -20.90 -34.16 -4.30
C ALA A 15 -20.74 -33.15 -3.17
N ALA A 16 -19.56 -32.54 -3.08
CA ALA A 16 -19.33 -31.23 -2.47
C ALA A 16 -17.82 -31.03 -2.45
N THR A 17 -17.26 -30.44 -3.51
CA THR A 17 -17.03 -28.99 -3.58
C THR A 17 -16.02 -28.54 -2.55
N PHE A 18 -14.90 -28.01 -3.07
CA PHE A 18 -14.10 -27.01 -2.40
C PHE A 18 -13.64 -27.48 -1.01
N VAL A 19 -12.38 -27.92 -0.90
CA VAL A 19 -11.60 -27.47 0.25
C VAL A 19 -11.65 -25.94 0.14
N VAL A 20 -12.71 -25.38 0.74
CA VAL A 20 -12.78 -24.04 1.23
C VAL A 20 -11.46 -23.91 1.94
N PHE A 21 -10.58 -23.12 1.34
CA PHE A 21 -9.59 -22.34 2.04
C PHE A 21 -10.34 -21.68 3.20
N GLY A 22 -10.53 -22.47 4.26
CA GLY A 22 -11.01 -22.05 5.55
C GLY A 22 -10.10 -20.90 5.95
N PRO A 23 -10.71 -19.89 6.56
CA PRO A 23 -10.48 -18.50 6.28
C PRO A 23 -9.01 -18.23 6.05
N HIS A 24 -8.71 -17.41 5.04
CA HIS A 24 -7.61 -16.47 5.21
C HIS A 24 -8.00 -15.62 6.43
N CYS A 25 -7.89 -16.20 7.62
CA CYS A 25 -7.56 -15.51 8.82
C CYS A 25 -6.21 -14.92 8.48
N ALA A 26 -6.25 -13.77 7.80
CA ALA A 26 -5.45 -12.66 8.20
C ALA A 26 -5.72 -12.48 9.70
N ALA A 27 -5.08 -13.34 10.51
CA ALA A 27 -4.46 -12.85 11.73
C ALA A 27 -3.78 -11.58 11.26
N LYS A 28 -4.22 -10.42 11.77
CA LYS A 28 -3.60 -9.14 11.47
C LYS A 28 -2.11 -9.41 11.55
N ALA A 29 -1.42 -9.41 10.39
CA ALA A 29 0.01 -9.38 10.40
C ALA A 29 0.31 -8.15 11.24
N ASP A 30 0.97 -8.34 12.38
CA ASP A 30 1.44 -7.22 13.19
C ASP A 30 2.23 -6.35 12.21
N ASP A 31 1.63 -5.24 11.84
CA ASP A 31 2.14 -4.37 10.82
C ASP A 31 3.26 -3.50 11.40
N GLY A 32 3.76 -3.83 12.60
CA GLY A 32 4.91 -3.22 13.26
C GLY A 32 4.68 -1.76 13.66
N MET A 33 3.44 -1.26 13.55
CA MET A 33 3.12 0.15 13.70
C MET A 33 2.94 0.57 15.15
N ASP A 34 2.55 -0.33 16.04
CA ASP A 34 2.17 0.00 17.42
C ASP A 34 3.30 0.71 18.18
N LEU A 35 4.51 0.15 18.13
CA LEU A 35 5.70 0.75 18.76
C LEU A 35 6.07 2.10 18.14
N ALA A 36 5.84 2.26 16.84
CA ALA A 36 6.14 3.50 16.13
C ALA A 36 5.16 4.62 16.51
N ILE A 37 3.87 4.29 16.63
CA ILE A 37 2.82 5.21 17.07
C ILE A 37 3.06 5.60 18.53
N GLU A 38 3.38 4.65 19.40
CA GLU A 38 3.71 4.93 20.80
C GLU A 38 4.91 5.88 20.92
N ALA A 39 5.99 5.64 20.15
CA ALA A 39 7.14 6.55 20.14
C ALA A 39 6.77 7.95 19.63
N TYR A 40 5.90 8.03 18.62
CA TYR A 40 5.41 9.30 18.08
C TYR A 40 4.57 10.07 19.09
N GLU A 41 3.65 9.41 19.79
CA GLU A 41 2.79 9.98 20.83
C GLU A 41 3.59 10.46 22.05
N ASN A 42 4.65 9.72 22.40
CA ASN A 42 5.60 10.11 23.46
C ASN A 42 6.54 11.26 23.04
N GLY A 43 6.45 11.75 21.79
CA GLY A 43 7.30 12.82 21.27
C GLY A 43 8.73 12.39 20.95
N ASP A 44 9.04 11.10 20.98
CA ASP A 44 10.33 10.55 20.56
C ASP A 44 10.32 10.31 19.04
N TYR A 45 10.32 11.41 18.29
CA TYR A 45 10.28 11.39 16.83
C TYR A 45 11.47 10.67 16.18
N PRO A 46 12.72 10.78 16.66
CA PRO A 46 13.83 9.99 16.13
C PRO A 46 13.60 8.48 16.27
N LYS A 47 13.06 8.03 17.41
CA LYS A 47 12.71 6.62 17.62
C LYS A 47 11.54 6.20 16.74
N ALA A 48 10.49 7.01 16.63
CA ALA A 48 9.36 6.75 15.75
C ALA A 48 9.81 6.59 14.29
N LEU A 49 10.68 7.48 13.79
CA LEU A 49 11.23 7.41 12.44
C LEU A 49 11.98 6.10 12.19
N ARG A 50 12.77 5.65 13.16
CA ARG A 50 13.48 4.37 13.07
C ARG A 50 12.51 3.19 13.03
N LEU A 51 11.47 3.21 13.87
CA LEU A 51 10.50 2.12 13.96
C LEU A 51 9.59 2.05 12.73
N LEU A 52 9.25 3.18 12.11
CA LEU A 52 8.45 3.24 10.88
C LEU A 52 9.16 2.67 9.65
N ARG A 53 10.49 2.57 9.65
CA ARG A 53 11.25 2.09 8.47
C ARG A 53 10.94 0.65 8.10
N GLU A 54 10.82 -0.22 9.09
CA GLU A 54 10.55 -1.63 8.83
C GLU A 54 9.16 -1.85 8.21
N PRO A 55 8.06 -1.35 8.79
CA PRO A 55 6.75 -1.50 8.16
C PRO A 55 6.63 -0.76 6.83
N ALA A 56 7.30 0.39 6.67
CA ALA A 56 7.35 1.07 5.39
C ALA A 56 8.05 0.24 4.30
N ARG A 57 9.11 -0.50 4.65
CA ARG A 57 9.79 -1.44 3.75
C ARG A 57 8.94 -2.65 3.40
N GLN A 58 8.09 -3.10 4.32
CA GLN A 58 7.12 -4.18 4.09
C GLN A 58 5.94 -3.73 3.22
N GLY A 59 5.90 -2.45 2.82
CA GLY A 59 4.86 -1.91 1.96
C GLY A 59 3.70 -1.29 2.71
N ASN A 60 3.75 -1.13 4.03
CA ASN A 60 2.68 -0.47 4.77
C ASN A 60 2.55 1.00 4.32
N ALA A 61 1.47 1.30 3.59
CA ALA A 61 1.22 2.62 3.03
C ALA A 61 1.14 3.72 4.10
N ARG A 62 0.59 3.41 5.28
CA ARG A 62 0.52 4.33 6.43
C ARG A 62 1.90 4.62 6.99
N ALA A 63 2.77 3.62 7.09
CA ALA A 63 4.15 3.81 7.55
C ALA A 63 4.96 4.69 6.58
N GLN A 64 4.81 4.43 5.27
CA GLN A 64 5.42 5.24 4.22
C GLN A 64 4.92 6.68 4.27
N GLU A 65 3.61 6.89 4.44
CA GLU A 65 3.04 8.22 4.60
C GLU A 65 3.60 8.95 5.83
N MET A 66 3.66 8.31 6.99
CA MET A 66 4.20 8.89 8.21
C MET A 66 5.68 9.28 8.05
N LEU A 67 6.52 8.43 7.45
CA LEU A 67 7.90 8.77 7.13
C LEU A 67 7.99 9.98 6.19
N GLY A 68 7.13 10.03 5.18
CA GLY A 68 7.01 11.17 4.28
C GLY A 68 6.75 12.48 5.03
N PHE A 69 5.79 12.48 5.96
CA PHE A 69 5.47 13.65 6.77
C PHE A 69 6.60 14.06 7.70
N MET A 70 7.22 13.10 8.39
CA MET A 70 8.31 13.36 9.31
C MET A 70 9.51 14.00 8.61
N HIS A 71 9.87 13.52 7.42
CA HIS A 71 10.94 14.09 6.61
C HIS A 71 10.55 15.40 5.92
N ALA A 72 9.29 15.59 5.51
CA ALA A 72 8.84 16.81 4.85
C ALA A 72 8.78 18.02 5.79
N LEU A 73 8.34 17.77 7.01
CA LEU A 73 8.18 18.81 8.02
C LEU A 73 9.49 19.01 8.78
N GLY A 74 10.12 17.93 9.24
CA GLY A 74 11.33 17.96 10.06
C GLY A 74 11.22 18.93 11.25
N THR A 75 12.36 19.42 11.73
CA THR A 75 12.41 20.51 12.72
C THR A 75 11.82 21.81 12.17
N PRO A 76 11.00 22.57 12.93
CA PRO A 76 10.77 22.45 14.38
C PRO A 76 9.63 21.52 14.80
N MET A 77 8.82 21.00 13.87
CA MET A 77 7.63 20.19 14.19
C MET A 77 8.00 18.83 14.78
N PHE A 78 9.11 18.27 14.29
CA PHE A 78 9.70 17.04 14.79
C PHE A 78 11.13 17.30 15.28
N PRO A 79 11.32 17.73 16.55
CA PRO A 79 12.63 17.86 17.17
C PRO A 79 13.49 16.60 16.95
N GLY A 80 14.73 16.81 16.48
CA GLY A 80 15.68 15.71 16.21
C GLY A 80 15.51 15.05 14.84
N VAL A 81 14.51 15.43 14.03
CA VAL A 81 14.35 14.94 12.66
C VAL A 81 14.72 16.04 11.65
N THR A 82 15.78 15.80 10.88
CA THR A 82 16.19 16.73 9.83
C THR A 82 15.20 16.69 8.66
N ARG A 83 14.78 17.87 8.21
CA ARG A 83 13.94 18.01 7.02
C ARG A 83 14.71 17.55 5.79
N ASP A 84 14.17 16.57 5.08
CA ASP A 84 14.69 16.11 3.79
C ASP A 84 13.53 15.93 2.80
N GLY A 85 13.41 16.90 1.89
CA GLY A 85 12.37 16.87 0.86
C GLY A 85 12.55 15.75 -0.15
N ARG A 86 13.78 15.25 -0.38
CA ARG A 86 14.03 14.14 -1.31
C ARG A 86 13.55 12.83 -0.69
N GLU A 87 13.93 12.60 0.56
CA GLU A 87 13.50 11.42 1.32
C GLU A 87 11.96 11.42 1.49
N ALA A 88 11.38 12.57 1.80
CA ALA A 88 9.92 12.71 1.88
C ALA A 88 9.21 12.37 0.57
N ILE A 89 9.72 12.89 -0.56
CA ILE A 89 9.18 12.58 -1.90
C ILE A 89 9.27 11.09 -2.20
N HIS A 90 10.36 10.42 -1.81
CA HIS A 90 10.52 8.99 -1.99
C HIS A 90 9.43 8.19 -1.27
N TRP A 91 9.22 8.45 0.02
CA TRP A 91 8.21 7.76 0.81
C TRP A 91 6.78 8.06 0.35
N PHE A 92 6.49 9.32 0.00
CA PHE A 92 5.19 9.67 -0.57
C PHE A 92 4.96 9.07 -1.95
N ASP A 93 5.99 8.89 -2.79
CA ASP A 93 5.84 8.20 -4.08
C ASP A 93 5.42 6.74 -3.88
N LEU A 94 6.02 6.04 -2.91
CA LEU A 94 5.66 4.67 -2.59
C LEU A 94 4.20 4.56 -2.12
N ALA A 95 3.79 5.39 -1.16
CA ALA A 95 2.40 5.40 -0.67
C ALA A 95 1.42 5.84 -1.79
N ALA A 96 1.81 6.83 -2.59
CA ALA A 96 1.07 7.30 -3.76
C ALA A 96 1.11 6.36 -4.97
N ARG A 97 1.72 5.17 -4.87
CA ARG A 97 1.54 4.06 -5.83
C ARG A 97 0.56 3.00 -5.32
N GLN A 98 0.18 3.04 -4.05
CA GLN A 98 -0.70 2.07 -3.41
C GLN A 98 -2.17 2.48 -3.31
N GLY A 99 -2.46 3.77 -3.29
CA GLY A 99 -3.82 4.28 -3.26
C GLY A 99 -3.92 5.65 -2.62
N GLU A 100 -2.86 6.06 -1.91
CA GLU A 100 -3.00 7.07 -0.87
C GLU A 100 -3.14 8.49 -1.46
N PRO A 101 -4.34 9.09 -1.37
CA PRO A 101 -4.61 10.38 -2.00
C PRO A 101 -3.86 11.53 -1.30
N VAL A 102 -3.66 11.40 0.02
CA VAL A 102 -2.93 12.38 0.83
C VAL A 102 -1.44 12.36 0.47
N SER A 103 -0.86 11.18 0.36
CA SER A 103 0.52 11.00 -0.09
C SER A 103 0.73 11.49 -1.53
N LEU A 104 -0.20 11.23 -2.46
CA LEU A 104 -0.13 11.75 -3.82
C LEU A 104 -0.14 13.29 -3.84
N ARG A 105 -1.02 13.91 -3.04
CA ARG A 105 -1.08 15.37 -2.92
C ARG A 105 0.25 15.93 -2.39
N MET A 106 0.81 15.30 -1.36
CA MET A 106 2.05 15.77 -0.76
C MET A 106 3.26 15.54 -1.68
N TYR A 107 3.33 14.41 -2.37
CA TYR A 107 4.29 14.14 -3.43
C TYR A 107 4.29 15.23 -4.52
N CYS A 108 3.11 15.56 -5.06
CA CYS A 108 2.96 16.59 -6.09
C CYS A 108 3.33 17.99 -5.56
N ALA A 109 3.03 18.30 -4.30
CA ALA A 109 3.39 19.58 -3.68
C ALA A 109 4.91 19.73 -3.51
N LEU A 110 5.58 18.69 -2.98
CA LEU A 110 7.01 18.73 -2.67
C LEU A 110 7.89 18.64 -3.94
N ARG A 111 7.43 17.96 -5.00
CA ARG A 111 8.18 17.84 -6.26
C ARG A 111 8.54 19.20 -6.86
N ARG A 112 7.65 20.20 -6.78
CA ARG A 112 7.93 21.56 -7.29
C ARG A 112 9.03 22.28 -6.51
N GLN A 113 9.18 21.97 -5.22
CA GLN A 113 10.09 22.69 -4.32
C GLN A 113 11.47 22.04 -4.22
N PHE A 114 11.55 20.70 -4.27
CA PHE A 114 12.76 19.99 -3.82
C PHE A 114 13.57 19.29 -4.93
N VAL A 115 13.01 19.01 -6.11
CA VAL A 115 13.77 18.33 -7.18
C VAL A 115 13.27 18.66 -8.59
N SER A 116 14.14 19.21 -9.44
CA SER A 116 13.83 19.61 -10.82
C SER A 116 13.80 18.45 -11.83
N ASN A 117 14.20 17.22 -11.46
CA ASN A 117 14.37 16.13 -12.44
C ASN A 117 14.06 14.72 -11.92
N VAL A 118 12.93 14.53 -11.22
CA VAL A 118 12.39 13.20 -10.89
C VAL A 118 11.15 12.93 -11.76
N PRO A 119 11.12 11.87 -12.60
CA PRO A 119 9.92 11.46 -13.33
C PRO A 119 8.91 10.74 -12.40
N PRO A 120 7.60 10.95 -12.62
CA PRO A 120 6.70 11.20 -11.49
C PRO A 120 5.85 9.97 -11.08
N ALA A 121 5.09 10.02 -9.97
CA ALA A 121 3.81 9.28 -9.87
C ALA A 121 2.97 9.67 -11.09
N ALA A 122 2.99 8.85 -12.14
CA ALA A 122 3.34 9.34 -13.47
C ALA A 122 2.40 10.38 -14.08
N ARG A 123 2.76 11.65 -13.87
CA ARG A 123 2.08 12.90 -14.25
C ARG A 123 0.96 13.27 -13.25
N CYS A 124 1.15 14.29 -12.39
CA CYS A 124 0.12 14.85 -11.49
C CYS A 124 -1.13 15.47 -12.21
N LEU A 125 -1.53 15.03 -13.41
CA LEU A 125 -1.70 15.96 -14.54
C LEU A 125 -3.08 16.02 -15.21
N SER A 126 -4.16 15.54 -14.61
CA SER A 126 -5.49 16.03 -15.06
C SER A 126 -6.67 15.83 -14.12
N ARG A 127 -6.64 14.86 -13.20
CA ARG A 127 -7.90 14.28 -12.67
C ARG A 127 -8.05 14.13 -11.16
N ALA A 128 -7.02 14.41 -10.36
CA ALA A 128 -7.12 14.28 -8.89
C ALA A 128 -8.31 15.07 -8.29
N GLY A 129 -8.82 16.10 -8.99
CA GLY A 129 -10.01 16.87 -8.61
C GLY A 129 -11.34 16.51 -9.29
N ALA A 130 -11.41 15.62 -10.29
CA ALA A 130 -12.64 15.47 -11.09
C ALA A 130 -13.59 14.34 -10.66
N ASN A 131 -13.14 13.34 -9.88
CA ASN A 131 -13.93 12.13 -9.59
C ASN A 131 -13.76 11.52 -8.18
N GLY A 132 -13.15 12.23 -7.23
CA GLY A 132 -13.08 11.77 -5.83
C GLY A 132 -12.33 10.45 -5.63
N GLY A 133 -11.27 10.18 -6.40
CA GLY A 133 -10.38 9.03 -6.18
C GLY A 133 -10.76 7.71 -6.88
N ARG A 134 -11.83 7.66 -7.69
CA ARG A 134 -12.23 6.42 -8.43
C ARG A 134 -11.31 6.04 -9.60
N ASP A 135 -10.44 6.94 -10.04
CA ASP A 135 -9.58 6.78 -11.22
C ASP A 135 -8.20 6.17 -10.87
N TRP A 136 -8.06 5.59 -9.68
CA TRP A 136 -6.77 5.18 -9.09
C TRP A 136 -6.26 3.81 -9.54
N LEU A 137 -7.04 3.04 -10.32
CA LEU A 137 -6.55 1.75 -10.82
C LEU A 137 -5.31 1.96 -11.71
N PRO A 138 -4.23 1.17 -11.53
CA PRO A 138 -3.03 1.29 -12.36
C PRO A 138 -3.42 1.07 -13.82
N VAL A 139 -3.23 2.09 -14.66
CA VAL A 139 -3.33 1.91 -16.11
C VAL A 139 -2.20 0.93 -16.47
N ALA A 140 -2.57 -0.26 -16.95
CA ALA A 140 -1.60 -1.23 -17.47
C ALA A 140 -0.60 -0.50 -18.38
N PRO A 141 0.70 -0.84 -18.34
CA PRO A 141 1.67 -0.20 -19.20
C PRO A 141 1.17 -0.27 -20.64
N ALA A 142 1.07 0.89 -21.29
CA ALA A 142 0.54 0.96 -22.65
C ALA A 142 1.28 -0.07 -23.52
N PRO A 143 0.57 -0.89 -24.31
CA PRO A 143 1.25 -1.81 -25.22
C PRO A 143 2.17 -0.95 -26.09
N THR A 144 3.46 -1.29 -26.09
CA THR A 144 4.46 -0.63 -26.91
C THR A 144 4.14 -0.93 -28.37
N ALA A 145 3.25 -0.15 -28.98
CA ALA A 145 3.01 -0.16 -30.41
C ALA A 145 4.16 0.58 -31.09
N ARG A 146 5.31 -0.11 -31.21
CA ARG A 146 6.35 0.23 -32.17
C ARG A 146 6.88 -1.04 -32.82
N SER A 147 6.10 -1.55 -33.77
CA SER A 147 6.55 -2.12 -35.04
C SER A 147 5.31 -2.40 -35.88
N GLU A 148 5.45 -2.29 -37.21
CA GLU A 148 4.45 -2.64 -38.25
C GLU A 148 3.52 -1.50 -38.69
N ARG A 149 4.12 -0.53 -39.37
CA ARG A 149 3.61 -0.07 -40.67
C ARG A 149 4.82 0.16 -41.59
N ASP A 150 5.19 -0.91 -42.29
CA ASP A 150 5.66 -0.92 -43.67
C ASP A 150 4.98 -2.12 -44.35
#